data_AF-A0A351ZBJ2-F1
#
_entry.id   AF-A0A351ZBJ2-F1
#
_cell.length_a   1.000
_cell.length_b   1.000
_cell.length_c   1.000
_cell.angle_alpha   90.00
_cell.angle_beta   90.00
_cell.angle_gamma   90.00
#
_symmetry.space_group_name_H-M   'P 1'
#
loop_
_entity.id
_entity.type
_entity.pdbx_description
1 polymer ?
#
loop_
_entity_poly.entity_id
_entity_poly.type
_entity_poly.pdbx_seq_one_letter_code
_entity_poly.pdbx_strand_id
1 'polypeptide(L)'
;AFNSDYIPAHMATKEFLMLVRSRLTDGGIVVQNLFCGNRLYDAQIATMRSVFAKVFVFEGQRSGSCIIVASDRPATDPPGLKKQAQRLGGKIGRIDLFAQVGKCKVSVAVKKAPILTDDYNPANLLIMQKK
;
A
#
# COMPACT_ATOMS: atom_id res chain seq x y z
N ALA A 1 5.90 -2.01 9.55
CA ALA A 1 4.62 -2.14 10.28
C ALA A 1 4.79 -1.48 11.65
N PHE A 2 3.71 -0.98 12.25
CA PHE A 2 3.77 -0.30 13.56
C PHE A 2 3.95 -1.31 14.70
N ASN A 3 3.21 -2.43 14.67
CA ASN A 3 3.45 -3.63 15.46
C ASN A 3 3.30 -4.89 14.58
N SER A 4 3.40 -6.09 15.17
CA SER A 4 3.24 -7.36 14.45
C SER A 4 1.80 -7.66 14.02
N ASP A 5 0.82 -6.97 14.62
CA ASP A 5 -0.56 -7.46 14.66
C ASP A 5 -1.50 -6.61 13.80
N TYR A 6 -1.28 -5.30 13.68
CA TYR A 6 -2.15 -4.41 12.90
C TYR A 6 -1.50 -3.08 12.48
N ILE A 7 -2.16 -2.40 11.53
CA ILE A 7 -1.91 -0.99 11.19
C ILE A 7 -2.92 -0.15 11.97
N PRO A 8 -2.49 0.84 12.78
CA PRO A 8 -3.41 1.76 13.44
C PRO A 8 -4.38 2.41 12.44
N ALA A 9 -5.66 2.52 12.79
CA ALA A 9 -6.69 2.97 11.86
C ALA A 9 -6.36 4.32 11.20
N HIS A 10 -5.85 5.28 11.99
CA HIS A 10 -5.42 6.61 11.53
C HIS A 10 -4.19 6.60 10.61
N MET A 11 -3.51 5.46 10.41
CA MET A 11 -2.40 5.31 9.46
C MET A 11 -2.85 4.67 8.13
N ALA A 12 -4.13 4.34 8.00
CA ALA A 12 -4.71 3.67 6.83
C ALA A 12 -5.73 4.56 6.09
N THR A 13 -5.96 5.79 6.55
CA THR A 13 -6.96 6.70 6.00
C THR A 13 -6.42 7.53 4.84
N LYS A 14 -7.34 8.05 4.03
CA LYS A 14 -7.02 8.91 2.89
C LYS A 14 -6.26 10.15 3.33
N GLU A 15 -6.67 10.78 4.43
CA GLU A 15 -6.09 12.01 4.96
C GLU A 15 -4.63 11.79 5.38
N PHE A 16 -4.36 10.71 6.11
CA PHE A 16 -3.00 10.32 6.46
C PHE A 16 -2.16 10.03 5.21
N LEU A 17 -2.70 9.27 4.25
CA LEU A 17 -1.97 8.94 3.02
C LEU A 17 -1.70 10.17 2.15
N MET A 18 -2.61 11.16 2.13
CA MET A 18 -2.38 12.46 1.48
C MET A 18 -1.25 13.24 2.16
N LEU A 19 -1.20 13.21 3.50
CA LEU A 19 -0.09 13.82 4.25
C LEU A 19 1.23 13.11 3.91
N VAL A 20 1.26 11.77 3.91
CA VAL A 20 2.44 11.00 3.51
C VAL A 20 2.88 11.38 2.10
N ARG A 21 1.94 11.40 1.14
CA ARG A 21 2.20 11.80 -0.25
C ARG A 21 2.83 13.20 -0.34
N SER A 22 2.36 14.16 0.47
CA SER A 22 2.89 15.53 0.48
C SER A 22 4.34 15.64 0.99
N ARG A 23 4.84 14.61 1.69
CA ARG A 23 6.19 14.55 2.25
C ARG A 23 7.15 13.70 1.42
N LEU A 24 6.68 13.07 0.35
CA LEU A 24 7.55 12.33 -0.56
C LEU A 24 8.35 13.30 -1.44
N THR A 25 9.61 12.97 -1.68
CA THR A 25 10.39 13.57 -2.77
C THR A 25 9.84 13.12 -4.11
N ASP A 26 10.26 13.78 -5.19
CA ASP A 26 9.95 13.28 -6.54
C ASP A 26 10.46 11.84 -6.70
N GLY A 27 9.62 10.98 -7.27
CA GLY A 27 9.86 9.54 -7.38
C GLY A 27 9.81 8.74 -6.06
N GLY A 28 9.46 9.37 -4.94
CA GLY A 28 9.30 8.70 -3.64
C GLY A 28 8.21 7.62 -3.68
N ILE A 29 8.36 6.61 -2.83
CA ILE A 29 7.43 5.48 -2.73
C ILE A 29 6.98 5.28 -1.29
N VAL A 30 5.76 4.82 -1.12
CA VAL A 30 5.21 4.32 0.15
C VAL A 30 5.12 2.81 0.07
N VAL A 31 5.52 2.14 1.14
CA VAL A 31 5.42 0.69 1.27
C VAL A 31 4.71 0.36 2.57
N GLN A 32 3.68 -0.49 2.51
CA GLN A 32 2.99 -0.99 3.69
C GLN A 32 2.82 -2.51 3.62
N ASN A 33 2.90 -3.16 4.80
CA ASN A 33 2.60 -4.58 4.94
C ASN A 33 1.12 -4.74 5.31
N LEU A 34 0.37 -5.46 4.50
CA LEU A 34 -1.05 -5.73 4.68
C LEU A 34 -1.30 -7.23 4.89
N PHE A 35 -2.48 -7.56 5.40
CA PHE A 35 -3.03 -8.91 5.33
C PHE A 35 -4.04 -8.99 4.19
N CYS A 36 -3.72 -9.80 3.19
CA CYS A 36 -4.50 -10.01 1.98
C CYS A 36 -5.81 -10.78 2.23
N GLY A 37 -6.76 -10.64 1.30
CA GLY A 37 -7.94 -11.53 1.20
C GLY A 37 -9.11 -11.21 2.14
N ASN A 38 -9.16 -10.03 2.74
CA ASN A 38 -10.27 -9.60 3.61
C ASN A 38 -10.86 -8.24 3.15
N ARG A 39 -11.98 -7.83 3.76
CA ARG A 39 -12.65 -6.56 3.40
C ARG A 39 -11.79 -5.33 3.69
N LEU A 40 -10.94 -5.40 4.71
CA LEU A 40 -10.04 -4.30 5.06
C LEU A 40 -8.96 -4.14 3.98
N TYR A 41 -8.42 -5.23 3.45
CA TYR A 41 -7.48 -5.24 2.32
C TYR A 41 -8.05 -4.53 1.10
N ASP A 42 -9.29 -4.86 0.71
CA ASP A 42 -9.96 -4.20 -0.42
C ASP A 42 -10.09 -2.68 -0.19
N ALA A 43 -10.47 -2.27 1.03
CA ALA A 43 -10.59 -0.86 1.41
C ALA A 43 -9.23 -0.14 1.45
N GLN A 44 -8.18 -0.80 1.94
CA GLN A 44 -6.82 -0.26 1.97
C GLN A 44 -6.27 -0.03 0.56
N ILE A 45 -6.48 -0.97 -0.36
CA ILE A 45 -6.12 -0.79 -1.77
C ILE A 45 -6.94 0.34 -2.41
N ALA A 46 -8.25 0.38 -2.18
CA ALA A 46 -9.11 1.42 -2.74
C ALA A 46 -8.66 2.82 -2.26
N THR A 47 -8.33 2.93 -0.97
CA THR A 47 -7.85 4.17 -0.34
C THR A 47 -6.51 4.60 -0.94
N MET A 48 -5.53 3.68 -1.05
CA MET A 48 -4.25 3.95 -1.70
C MET A 48 -4.40 4.42 -3.15
N ARG A 49 -5.26 3.75 -3.93
CA ARG A 49 -5.55 4.11 -5.34
C ARG A 49 -6.26 5.47 -5.48
N SER A 50 -6.94 5.94 -4.43
CA SER A 50 -7.55 7.28 -4.42
C SER A 50 -6.54 8.41 -4.18
N VAL A 51 -5.33 8.09 -3.72
CA VAL A 51 -4.29 9.06 -3.34
C VAL A 51 -3.09 9.02 -4.29
N PHE A 52 -2.68 7.83 -4.75
CA PHE A 52 -1.49 7.64 -5.57
C PHE A 52 -1.81 7.18 -6.99
N ALA A 53 -1.08 7.69 -7.98
CA ALA A 53 -1.30 7.35 -9.38
C ALA A 53 -0.95 5.88 -9.74
N LYS A 54 0.04 5.30 -9.05
CA LYS A 54 0.51 3.92 -9.26
C LYS A 54 0.44 3.15 -7.95
N VAL A 55 -0.26 2.03 -7.96
CA VAL A 55 -0.37 1.10 -6.83
C VAL A 55 -0.24 -0.33 -7.33
N PHE A 56 0.66 -1.11 -6.74
CA PHE A 56 0.86 -2.52 -7.03
C PHE A 56 1.23 -3.29 -5.76
N VAL A 57 1.05 -4.61 -5.77
CA VAL A 57 1.19 -5.45 -4.58
C VAL A 57 2.13 -6.61 -4.86
N PHE A 58 2.99 -6.95 -3.90
CA PHE A 58 3.73 -8.20 -3.87
C PHE A 58 3.04 -9.14 -2.89
N GLU A 59 2.43 -10.21 -3.40
CA GLU A 59 1.71 -11.18 -2.57
C GLU A 59 2.68 -12.21 -1.98
N GLY A 60 2.56 -12.46 -0.67
CA GLY A 60 3.24 -13.57 -0.02
C GLY A 60 2.65 -14.90 -0.52
N GLN A 61 3.52 -15.82 -0.94
CA GLN A 61 3.07 -17.13 -1.47
C GLN A 61 2.74 -18.14 -0.36
N ARG A 62 3.30 -17.96 0.84
CA ARG A 62 3.17 -18.90 1.97
C ARG A 62 2.51 -18.26 3.21
N SER A 63 2.06 -17.03 3.09
CA SER A 63 1.47 -16.23 4.17
C SER A 63 0.31 -15.41 3.63
N GLY A 64 -0.64 -15.06 4.49
CA GLY A 64 -1.65 -14.05 4.17
C GLY A 64 -1.10 -12.62 4.03
N SER A 65 0.20 -12.40 4.24
CA SER A 65 0.82 -11.07 4.14
C SER A 65 1.13 -10.66 2.71
N CYS A 66 1.02 -9.37 2.44
CA CYS A 66 1.37 -8.78 1.15
C CYS A 66 1.91 -7.37 1.32
N ILE A 67 2.82 -6.99 0.42
CA ILE A 67 3.47 -5.69 0.45
C ILE A 67 2.82 -4.82 -0.62
N ILE A 68 2.08 -3.80 -0.20
CA ILE A 68 1.56 -2.79 -1.11
C ILE A 68 2.62 -1.70 -1.33
N VAL A 69 2.78 -1.30 -2.58
CA VAL A 69 3.66 -0.20 -2.99
C VAL A 69 2.81 0.84 -3.70
N ALA A 70 2.97 2.11 -3.31
CA ALA A 70 2.24 3.24 -3.87
C ALA A 70 3.19 4.41 -4.18
N SER A 71 2.98 5.06 -5.32
CA SER A 71 3.76 6.22 -5.76
C SER A 71 3.03 6.97 -6.87
N ASP A 72 3.36 8.24 -7.08
CA ASP A 72 2.89 8.96 -8.27
C ASP A 72 3.75 8.70 -9.49
N ARG A 73 5.06 8.51 -9.29
CA ARG A 73 6.06 8.41 -10.36
C ARG A 73 7.19 7.46 -9.94
N PRO A 74 6.93 6.17 -9.71
CA PRO A 74 7.96 5.26 -9.22
C PRO A 74 9.12 5.20 -10.21
N ALA A 75 10.36 5.17 -9.70
CA ALA A 75 11.56 5.03 -10.54
C ALA A 75 11.58 3.72 -11.37
N THR A 76 10.76 2.74 -10.99
CA THR A 76 10.54 1.51 -11.77
C THR A 76 9.10 1.05 -11.58
N ASP A 77 8.36 0.99 -12.69
CA ASP A 77 7.05 0.35 -12.76
C ASP A 77 7.19 -1.19 -12.85
N PRO A 78 6.13 -1.96 -12.53
CA PRO A 78 6.14 -3.42 -12.56
C PRO A 78 6.75 -4.07 -13.82
N PRO A 79 6.49 -3.60 -15.06
CA PRO A 79 7.13 -4.16 -16.26
C PRO A 79 8.66 -4.01 -16.28
N GLY A 80 9.21 -2.99 -15.60
CA GLY A 80 10.64 -2.72 -15.51
C GLY A 80 11.36 -3.52 -14.42
N LEU A 81 10.64 -4.17 -13.50
CA LEU A 81 11.24 -4.85 -12.35
C LEU A 81 12.19 -5.98 -12.76
N LYS A 82 11.87 -6.74 -13.82
CA LYS A 82 12.75 -7.81 -14.31
C LYS A 82 14.10 -7.27 -14.79
N LYS A 83 14.09 -6.13 -15.48
CA LYS A 83 15.31 -5.45 -15.95
C LYS A 83 16.12 -4.91 -14.77
N GLN A 84 15.46 -4.36 -13.75
CA GLN A 84 16.15 -3.94 -12.52
C GLN A 84 16.75 -5.10 -11.74
N ALA A 85 16.04 -6.23 -11.64
CA ALA A 85 16.56 -7.45 -11.02
C ALA A 85 17.84 -7.92 -11.73
N GLN A 86 17.86 -7.91 -13.06
CA GLN A 86 19.07 -8.22 -13.84
C GLN A 86 20.22 -7.25 -13.55
N ARG A 87 19.94 -5.95 -13.53
CA ARG A 87 20.95 -4.91 -13.25
C ARG A 87 21.59 -5.07 -11.87
N LEU A 88 20.84 -5.56 -10.89
CA LEU A 88 21.29 -5.82 -9.52
C LEU A 88 21.91 -7.21 -9.33
N GLY A 89 22.15 -7.98 -10.40
CA GLY A 89 22.76 -9.31 -10.31
C GLY A 89 21.79 -10.41 -9.83
N GLY A 90 20.48 -10.17 -9.88
CA GLY A 90 19.44 -11.16 -9.62
C GLY A 90 19.13 -11.43 -8.15
N LYS A 91 19.91 -10.91 -7.21
CA LYS A 91 19.71 -11.11 -5.77
C LYS A 91 20.20 -9.94 -4.92
N ILE A 92 19.63 -9.79 -3.73
CA ILE A 92 20.14 -8.92 -2.66
C ILE A 92 20.29 -9.77 -1.41
N GLY A 93 21.52 -10.11 -1.03
CA GLY A 93 21.77 -11.06 0.05
C GLY A 93 21.10 -12.42 -0.23
N ARG A 94 20.15 -12.82 0.63
CA ARG A 94 19.35 -14.05 0.50
C ARG A 94 18.08 -13.87 -0.33
N ILE A 95 17.78 -12.66 -0.78
CA ILE A 95 16.55 -12.34 -1.52
C ILE A 95 16.79 -12.59 -3.01
N ASP A 96 16.11 -13.58 -3.58
CA ASP A 96 16.01 -13.76 -5.03
C ASP A 96 15.05 -12.73 -5.60
N LEU A 97 15.58 -11.82 -6.44
CA LEU A 97 14.81 -10.74 -7.04
C LEU A 97 13.87 -11.25 -8.13
N PHE A 98 14.27 -12.23 -8.94
CA PHE A 98 13.41 -12.79 -9.98
C PHE A 98 12.19 -13.48 -9.37
N ALA A 99 12.39 -14.20 -8.27
CA ALA A 99 11.30 -14.78 -7.49
C ALA A 99 10.37 -13.69 -6.91
N GLN A 100 10.90 -12.54 -6.47
CA GLN A 100 10.03 -11.44 -6.01
C GLN A 100 9.27 -10.76 -7.16
N VAL A 101 9.89 -10.58 -8.33
CA VAL A 101 9.21 -10.02 -9.51
C VAL A 101 7.98 -10.86 -9.87
N GLY A 102 8.09 -12.19 -9.79
CA GLY A 102 6.97 -13.10 -10.04
C GLY A 102 5.78 -12.97 -9.07
N LYS A 103 5.97 -12.32 -7.91
CA LYS A 103 4.91 -12.07 -6.92
C LYS A 103 4.18 -10.75 -7.15
N CYS A 104 4.66 -9.91 -8.06
CA CYS A 104 4.07 -8.60 -8.31
C CYS A 104 2.73 -8.71 -9.04
N LYS A 105 1.70 -8.06 -8.51
CA LYS A 105 0.35 -7.93 -9.05
C LYS A 105 0.03 -6.45 -9.28
N VAL A 106 -0.15 -6.08 -10.53
CA VAL A 106 -0.49 -4.68 -10.93
C VAL A 106 -2.00 -4.44 -10.84
N SER A 107 -2.77 -5.40 -11.33
CA SER A 107 -4.23 -5.33 -11.37
C SER A 107 -4.85 -6.22 -10.30
N VAL A 108 -4.57 -5.92 -9.02
CA VAL A 108 -5.31 -6.57 -7.92
C VAL A 108 -6.77 -6.16 -8.06
N ALA A 109 -7.63 -7.12 -8.43
CA ALA A 109 -9.06 -6.94 -8.48
C ALA A 109 -9.57 -6.78 -7.05
N VAL A 110 -10.06 -5.59 -6.73
CA VAL A 110 -10.70 -5.33 -5.45
C VAL A 110 -12.18 -5.25 -5.66
N LYS A 111 -12.94 -5.81 -4.72
CA LYS A 111 -14.39 -5.58 -4.67
C LYS A 111 -14.64 -4.09 -4.44
N LYS A 112 -15.83 -3.60 -4.81
CA LYS A 112 -16.24 -2.23 -4.48
C LYS A 112 -16.16 -2.06 -2.95
N ALA A 113 -15.18 -1.29 -2.50
CA ALA A 113 -14.86 -1.08 -1.10
C ALA A 113 -14.90 0.41 -0.76
N PRO A 114 -15.25 0.77 0.49
CA PRO A 114 -15.22 2.16 0.91
C PRO A 114 -13.78 2.69 0.96
N ILE A 115 -13.65 4.00 0.80
CA ILE A 115 -12.42 4.71 1.14
C ILE A 115 -12.38 4.90 2.66
N LEU A 116 -11.25 4.58 3.27
CA LEU A 116 -11.04 4.77 4.70
C LEU A 116 -10.77 6.26 4.98
N THR A 117 -11.52 6.87 5.88
CA THR A 117 -11.39 8.28 6.26
C THR A 117 -11.31 8.44 7.77
N ASP A 118 -10.73 9.55 8.23
CA ASP A 118 -10.65 9.91 9.66
C ASP A 118 -11.99 10.41 10.24
N ASP A 119 -13.09 10.32 9.47
CA ASP A 119 -14.39 10.92 9.80
C ASP A 119 -15.13 10.26 10.99
N TYR A 120 -14.60 9.16 11.51
CA TYR A 120 -15.17 8.42 12.65
C TYR A 120 -14.43 8.67 13.97
N ASN A 121 -13.73 9.80 14.09
CA ASN A 121 -13.04 10.16 15.33
C ASN A 121 -14.02 10.74 16.40
N PRO A 122 -13.68 10.69 17.70
CA PRO A 122 -14.54 11.20 18.76
C PRO A 122 -14.88 12.70 18.65
N ALA A 123 -13.98 13.53 18.11
CA ALA A 123 -14.24 14.95 17.95
C ALA A 123 -15.42 15.21 16.99
N ASN A 124 -15.53 14.41 15.92
CA ASN A 124 -16.63 14.51 14.98
C ASN A 124 -17.99 14.18 15.65
N LEU A 125 -18.01 13.17 16.52
CA LEU A 125 -19.22 12.82 17.28
C LEU A 125 -19.64 13.95 18.23
N LEU A 126 -18.67 14.62 18.88
CA LEU A 126 -18.94 15.73 19.79
C LEU A 126 -19.43 16.99 19.06
N ILE A 127 -18.93 17.27 17.85
CA ILE A 127 -19.42 18.39 17.02
C ILE A 127 -20.89 18.16 16.60
N MET A 128 -21.28 16.91 16.34
CA MET A 128 -22.64 16.55 15.94
C MET A 128 -23.65 16.58 17.09
N GLN A 129 -23.19 16.53 18.35
CA GLN A 129 -24.03 16.76 19.51
C GLN A 129 -24.34 18.26 19.62
N LYS A 130 -25.41 18.70 18.93
CA LYS A 130 -25.97 20.03 19.17
C LYS A 130 -26.33 20.18 20.66
N LYS A 131 -26.00 21.33 21.23
CA LYS A 131 -26.49 21.74 22.56
C LYS A 131 -28.01 21.79 22.59
#